data_AF-A0A955BE52-F1
#
_entry.id   AF-A0A955BE52-F1
#
_cell.length_a   1.000
_cell.length_b   1.000
_cell.length_c   1.000
_cell.angle_alpha   90.00
_cell.angle_beta   90.00
_cell.angle_gamma   90.00
#
_symmetry.space_group_name_H-M   'P 1'
#
loop_
_entity.id
_entity.type
_entity.pdbx_description
1 polymer ?
#
loop_
_entity_poly.entity_id
_entity_poly.type
_entity_poly.pdbx_seq_one_letter_code
_entity_poly.pdbx_strand_id
1 'polypeptide(L)'
;MKTTNVIRDGFTRSGYIKPIELLHQGLEFTYRPMLPEDTLRLEREIDQVAGEDAGGEALAIANSMANYVREWSEVDEKGKPLPVSMDAMRRLPLPLLRRVHYIVAGVQASDVKPSESENAEAGRTRLRELQAIATGQPPGQVTLEEQLGNSVAG
;
A
#
# COMPACT_ATOMS: atom_id res chain seq x y z
N MET A 1 -12.12 10.69 10.20
CA MET A 1 -11.51 9.59 11.00
C MET A 1 -10.28 10.19 11.68
N LYS A 2 -10.09 10.04 13.00
CA LYS A 2 -8.89 10.59 13.66
C LYS A 2 -7.68 9.72 13.29
N THR A 3 -6.76 10.27 12.51
CA THR A 3 -5.49 9.63 12.18
C THR A 3 -4.56 9.76 13.38
N THR A 4 -3.92 8.66 13.78
CA THR A 4 -2.89 8.65 14.82
C THR A 4 -1.59 8.14 14.22
N ASN A 5 -0.47 8.78 14.57
CA ASN A 5 0.87 8.38 14.14
C ASN A 5 1.42 7.20 14.97
N VAL A 6 0.67 6.73 15.97
CA VAL A 6 1.10 5.63 16.86
C VAL A 6 0.65 4.30 16.27
N ILE A 7 1.59 3.37 16.10
CA ILE A 7 1.29 1.99 15.75
C ILE A 7 0.67 1.32 16.98
N ARG A 8 -0.55 0.80 16.83
CA ARG A 8 -1.19 -0.02 17.85
C ARG A 8 -0.96 -1.47 17.52
N ASP A 9 -0.41 -2.21 18.47
CA ASP A 9 -0.21 -3.65 18.32
C ASP A 9 -1.55 -4.36 18.03
N GLY A 10 -1.49 -5.39 17.19
CA GLY A 10 -2.64 -6.18 16.75
C GLY A 10 -3.49 -5.57 15.63
N PHE A 11 -3.27 -4.31 15.21
CA PHE A 11 -4.04 -3.71 14.11
C PHE A 11 -3.49 -4.11 12.73
N THR A 12 -4.39 -4.44 11.82
CA THR A 12 -4.05 -4.72 10.42
C THR A 12 -4.36 -3.52 9.53
N ARG A 13 -3.51 -3.28 8.54
CA ARG A 13 -3.70 -2.27 7.49
C ARG A 13 -3.81 -2.96 6.13
N SER A 14 -4.52 -2.33 5.21
CA SER A 14 -4.53 -2.72 3.81
C SER A 14 -3.35 -2.07 3.09
N GLY A 15 -2.76 -2.81 2.17
CA GLY A 15 -1.68 -2.38 1.29
C GLY A 15 -2.02 -2.72 -0.16
N TYR A 16 -1.55 -1.87 -1.06
CA TYR A 16 -1.63 -2.05 -2.49
C TYR A 16 -0.31 -1.64 -3.12
N ILE A 17 0.17 -2.47 -4.05
CA ILE A 17 1.32 -2.16 -4.91
C ILE A 17 0.81 -2.16 -6.34
N LYS A 18 1.02 -1.04 -7.03
CA LYS A 18 0.58 -0.89 -8.43
C LYS A 18 1.38 -1.82 -9.35
N PRO A 19 0.79 -2.34 -10.44
CA PRO A 19 1.53 -3.10 -11.44
C PRO A 19 2.64 -2.25 -12.07
N ILE A 20 3.74 -2.90 -12.44
CA ILE A 20 4.79 -2.32 -13.27
C ILE A 20 4.88 -3.19 -14.52
N GLU A 21 4.66 -2.55 -15.68
CA GLU A 21 4.65 -3.22 -16.98
C GLU A 21 5.94 -4.03 -17.18
N LEU A 22 5.79 -5.28 -17.64
CA LEU A 22 6.87 -6.25 -17.85
C LEU A 22 7.65 -6.68 -16.59
N LEU A 23 7.26 -6.25 -15.40
CA LEU A 23 7.96 -6.59 -14.16
C LEU A 23 7.09 -7.37 -13.19
N HIS A 24 5.93 -6.85 -12.81
CA HIS A 24 5.00 -7.53 -11.91
C HIS A 24 3.57 -6.99 -12.02
N GLN A 25 2.61 -7.82 -11.62
CA GLN A 25 1.20 -7.43 -11.52
C GLN A 25 0.94 -6.60 -10.26
N GLY A 26 -0.28 -6.08 -10.14
CA GLY A 26 -0.72 -5.39 -8.93
C GLY A 26 -0.93 -6.39 -7.79
N LEU A 27 -0.55 -5.99 -6.57
CA LEU A 27 -0.67 -6.83 -5.38
C LEU A 27 -1.50 -6.12 -4.32
N GLU A 28 -2.61 -6.72 -3.93
CA GLU A 28 -3.39 -6.31 -2.75
C GLU A 28 -3.03 -7.20 -1.57
N PHE A 29 -2.89 -6.63 -0.38
CA PHE A 29 -2.56 -7.40 0.81
C PHE A 29 -3.03 -6.71 2.09
N THR A 30 -3.19 -7.51 3.15
CA THR A 30 -3.44 -7.04 4.51
C THR A 30 -2.26 -7.40 5.38
N TYR A 31 -1.76 -6.46 6.17
CA TYR A 31 -0.54 -6.65 6.95
C TYR A 31 -0.63 -6.03 8.34
N ARG A 32 0.19 -6.51 9.27
CA ARG A 32 0.48 -5.81 10.53
C ARG A 32 1.70 -4.91 10.31
N PRO A 33 1.64 -3.61 10.64
CA PRO A 33 2.82 -2.76 10.62
C PRO A 33 3.87 -3.27 11.61
N MET A 34 5.15 -3.22 11.23
CA MET A 34 6.25 -3.50 12.15
C MET A 34 6.38 -2.39 13.20
N LEU A 35 6.73 -2.78 14.43
CA LEU A 35 7.21 -1.81 15.41
C LEU A 35 8.67 -1.44 15.08
N PRO A 36 9.15 -0.26 15.51
CA PRO A 36 10.54 0.17 15.23
C PRO A 36 11.59 -0.88 15.64
N GLU A 37 11.40 -1.49 16.80
CA GLU A 37 12.23 -2.57 17.35
C GLU A 37 12.25 -3.83 16.49
N ASP A 38 11.13 -4.15 15.81
CA ASP A 38 11.07 -5.27 14.87
C ASP A 38 11.82 -4.95 13.58
N THR A 39 11.67 -3.72 13.07
CA THR A 39 12.39 -3.24 11.89
C THR A 39 13.90 -3.27 12.14
N LEU A 40 14.37 -2.72 13.25
CA LEU A 40 15.80 -2.72 13.62
C LEU A 40 16.36 -4.14 13.79
N ARG A 41 15.54 -5.08 14.28
CA ARG A 41 15.93 -6.48 14.40
C ARG A 41 16.10 -7.12 13.02
N LEU A 42 15.16 -6.90 12.11
CA LEU A 42 15.22 -7.41 10.74
C LEU A 42 16.41 -6.81 9.96
N GLU A 43 16.67 -5.52 10.10
CA GLU A 43 17.81 -4.87 9.46
C GLU A 43 19.14 -5.52 9.89
N ARG A 44 19.33 -5.78 11.19
CA ARG A 44 20.51 -6.51 11.68
C ARG A 44 20.60 -7.93 11.13
N GLU A 45 19.48 -8.63 11.00
CA GLU A 45 19.45 -9.97 10.41
C GLU A 45 19.88 -9.92 8.95
N ILE A 46 19.36 -8.96 8.19
CA ILE A 46 19.74 -8.71 6.79
C ILE A 46 21.24 -8.41 6.69
N ASP A 47 21.77 -7.51 7.51
CA ASP A 47 23.18 -7.13 7.49
C ASP A 47 24.10 -8.32 7.79
N GLN A 48 23.69 -9.22 8.70
CA GLN A 48 24.45 -10.42 9.04
C GLN A 48 24.52 -11.39 7.86
N VAL A 49 23.40 -11.63 7.17
CA VAL A 49 23.35 -12.62 6.07
C VAL A 49 23.83 -12.06 4.73
N ALA A 50 23.72 -10.75 4.50
CA ALA A 50 24.15 -10.10 3.26
C ALA A 50 25.66 -10.18 3.04
N GLY A 51 26.44 -10.33 4.12
CA GLY A 51 27.89 -10.55 4.04
C GLY A 51 28.30 -11.97 3.68
N GLU A 52 27.39 -12.94 3.77
CA GLU A 52 27.69 -14.37 3.66
C GLU A 52 27.12 -15.02 2.39
N ASP A 53 25.93 -14.62 1.96
CA ASP A 53 25.24 -15.16 0.78
C ASP A 53 24.41 -14.10 0.05
N ALA A 54 24.58 -14.00 -1.27
CA ALA A 54 23.79 -13.11 -2.13
C ALA A 54 22.28 -13.40 -2.07
N GLY A 55 21.87 -14.61 -1.66
CA GLY A 55 20.47 -14.97 -1.43
C GLY A 55 19.95 -14.69 -0.01
N GLY A 56 20.84 -14.39 0.94
CA GLY A 56 20.50 -14.30 2.37
C GLY A 56 19.49 -13.19 2.68
N GLU A 57 19.67 -12.00 2.09
CA GLU A 57 18.76 -10.87 2.27
C GLU A 57 17.32 -11.24 1.88
N ALA A 58 17.14 -11.81 0.69
CA ALA A 58 15.81 -12.17 0.19
C ALA A 58 15.14 -13.22 1.08
N LEU A 59 15.92 -14.15 1.65
CA LEU A 59 15.43 -15.17 2.55
C LEU A 59 14.96 -14.58 3.89
N ALA A 60 15.76 -13.69 4.49
CA ALA A 60 15.42 -13.00 5.73
C ALA A 60 14.15 -12.15 5.56
N ILE A 61 14.07 -11.39 4.46
CA ILE A 61 12.87 -10.60 4.14
C ILE A 61 11.65 -11.50 3.94
N ALA A 62 11.75 -12.57 3.14
CA ALA A 62 10.64 -13.48 2.89
C ALA A 62 10.12 -14.16 4.16
N ASN A 63 11.03 -14.60 5.04
CA ASN A 63 10.69 -15.17 6.33
C ASN A 63 9.97 -14.16 7.22
N SER A 64 10.48 -12.93 7.31
CA SER A 64 9.84 -11.88 8.09
C SER A 64 8.44 -11.52 7.54
N MET A 65 8.31 -11.31 6.23
CA MET A 65 7.04 -10.95 5.60
C MET A 65 5.96 -12.02 5.77
N ALA A 66 6.31 -13.30 5.80
CA ALA A 66 5.37 -14.38 6.09
C ALA A 66 4.72 -14.26 7.50
N ASN A 67 5.35 -13.55 8.44
CA ASN A 67 4.81 -13.32 9.79
C ASN A 67 3.94 -12.06 9.89
N TYR A 68 4.19 -11.05 9.04
CA TYR A 68 3.51 -9.76 9.12
C TYR A 68 2.36 -9.62 8.12
N VAL A 69 2.49 -10.19 6.93
CA VAL A 69 1.40 -10.25 5.94
C VAL A 69 0.39 -11.31 6.41
N ARG A 70 -0.89 -10.97 6.37
CA ARG A 70 -2.00 -11.83 6.82
C ARG A 70 -2.73 -12.45 5.64
N GLU A 71 -2.99 -11.64 4.63
CA GLU A 71 -3.73 -12.03 3.44
C GLU A 71 -3.16 -11.26 2.24
N TRP A 72 -3.29 -11.84 1.05
CA TRP A 72 -2.89 -11.21 -0.21
C TRP A 72 -3.73 -11.73 -1.39
N SER A 73 -3.68 -11.03 -2.51
CA SER A 73 -4.43 -11.36 -3.73
C SER A 73 -3.76 -12.38 -4.65
N GLU A 74 -2.61 -12.94 -4.26
CA GLU A 74 -1.88 -13.90 -5.10
C GLU A 74 -2.65 -15.23 -5.23
N VAL A 75 -2.62 -15.77 -6.45
CA VAL A 75 -3.27 -17.03 -6.82
C VAL A 75 -2.31 -17.94 -7.56
N ASP A 76 -2.54 -19.24 -7.51
CA ASP A 76 -1.79 -20.21 -8.28
C ASP A 76 -2.21 -20.21 -9.77
N GLU A 77 -1.55 -21.04 -10.58
CA GLU A 77 -1.85 -21.19 -12.02
C GLU A 77 -3.30 -21.63 -12.30
N LYS A 78 -4.02 -22.15 -11.30
CA LYS A 78 -5.42 -22.58 -11.38
C LYS A 78 -6.38 -21.52 -10.82
N GLY A 79 -5.88 -20.35 -10.45
CA GLY A 79 -6.67 -19.27 -9.84
C GLY A 79 -7.04 -19.51 -8.38
N LYS A 80 -6.41 -20.47 -7.69
CA LYS A 80 -6.67 -20.74 -6.28
C LYS A 80 -5.83 -19.79 -5.41
N PRO A 81 -6.39 -19.19 -4.34
CA PRO A 81 -5.63 -18.35 -3.42
C PRO A 81 -4.38 -19.05 -2.87
N LEU A 82 -3.23 -18.39 -2.99
CA LEU A 82 -1.97 -18.87 -2.42
C LEU A 82 -1.91 -18.50 -0.94
N PRO A 83 -1.51 -19.42 -0.04
CA PRO A 83 -1.30 -19.09 1.36
C PRO A 83 -0.07 -18.17 1.52
N VAL A 84 -0.19 -17.18 2.39
CA VAL A 84 0.95 -16.38 2.84
C VAL A 84 1.90 -17.30 3.60
N SER A 85 3.06 -17.58 3.01
CA SER A 85 4.07 -18.47 3.56
C SER A 85 5.45 -18.03 3.08
N MET A 86 6.49 -18.45 3.81
CA MET A 86 7.86 -18.19 3.40
C MET A 86 8.15 -18.73 1.99
N ASP A 87 7.63 -19.91 1.63
CA ASP A 87 7.82 -20.50 0.29
C ASP A 87 7.16 -19.68 -0.81
N ALA A 88 5.99 -19.11 -0.55
CA ALA A 88 5.33 -18.23 -1.51
C ALA A 88 6.04 -16.87 -1.61
N MET A 89 6.43 -16.28 -0.48
CA MET A 89 7.11 -14.98 -0.42
C MET A 89 8.46 -15.01 -1.15
N ARG A 90 9.26 -16.08 -0.99
CA ARG A 90 10.56 -16.21 -1.69
C ARG A 90 10.44 -16.35 -3.21
N ARG A 91 9.25 -16.65 -3.73
CA ARG A 91 8.98 -16.77 -5.16
C ARG A 91 8.52 -15.46 -5.80
N LEU A 92 8.24 -14.43 -4.99
CA LEU A 92 7.96 -13.10 -5.51
C LEU A 92 9.19 -12.55 -6.25
N PRO A 93 8.99 -11.77 -7.33
CA PRO A 93 10.06 -10.95 -7.90
C PRO A 93 10.68 -10.07 -6.80
N LEU A 94 12.02 -10.03 -6.74
CA LEU A 94 12.75 -9.31 -5.69
C LEU A 94 12.28 -7.84 -5.51
N PRO A 95 12.00 -7.06 -6.56
CA PRO A 95 11.47 -5.70 -6.40
C PRO A 95 10.12 -5.66 -5.67
N LEU A 96 9.24 -6.63 -5.94
CA LEU A 96 7.93 -6.73 -5.31
C LEU A 96 8.07 -7.16 -3.84
N LEU A 97 8.91 -8.15 -3.55
CA LEU A 97 9.20 -8.58 -2.18
C LEU A 97 9.75 -7.42 -1.32
N ARG A 98 10.71 -6.66 -1.85
CA ARG A 98 11.24 -5.47 -1.18
C ARG A 98 10.19 -4.39 -0.98
N ARG A 99 9.31 -4.18 -1.96
CA ARG A 99 8.22 -3.20 -1.85
C ARG A 99 7.23 -3.56 -0.76
N VAL A 100 6.84 -4.84 -0.64
CA VAL A 100 6.03 -5.34 0.48
C VAL A 100 6.74 -5.07 1.80
N HIS A 101 8.02 -5.45 1.91
CA HIS A 101 8.84 -5.18 3.09
C HIS A 101 8.84 -3.69 3.48
N TYR A 102 9.17 -2.79 2.56
CA TYR A 102 9.24 -1.37 2.87
C TYR A 102 7.89 -0.76 3.29
N ILE A 103 6.78 -1.28 2.78
CA ILE A 103 5.44 -0.86 3.21
C ILE A 103 5.13 -1.36 4.62
N VAL A 104 5.43 -2.62 4.90
CA VAL A 104 5.20 -3.25 6.22
C VAL A 104 6.09 -2.60 7.30
N ALA A 105 7.34 -2.33 6.97
CA ALA A 105 8.32 -1.65 7.83
C ALA A 105 8.04 -0.15 8.02
N GLY A 106 7.09 0.42 7.28
CA GLY A 106 6.74 1.85 7.34
C GLY A 106 7.78 2.78 6.69
N VAL A 107 8.71 2.25 5.91
CA VAL A 107 9.72 3.00 5.16
C VAL A 107 9.10 3.67 3.94
N GLN A 108 8.11 3.02 3.32
CA GLN A 108 7.42 3.53 2.14
C GLN A 108 5.90 3.44 2.31
N ALA A 109 5.16 4.40 1.76
CA ALA A 109 3.71 4.33 1.72
C ALA A 109 3.22 3.30 0.69
N SER A 110 2.07 2.69 1.00
CA SER A 110 1.26 1.93 0.04
C SER A 110 0.85 2.82 -1.13
N ASP A 111 0.74 2.23 -2.33
CA ASP A 111 0.14 2.93 -3.46
C ASP A 111 -1.38 3.08 -3.23
N VAL A 112 -1.99 4.05 -3.92
CA VAL A 112 -3.45 4.26 -3.90
C VAL A 112 -4.10 3.22 -4.80
N LYS A 113 -5.09 2.49 -4.28
CA LYS A 113 -5.85 1.53 -5.08
C LYS A 113 -6.71 2.28 -6.12
N PRO A 114 -6.75 1.87 -7.40
CA PRO A 114 -7.52 2.58 -8.44
C PRO A 114 -8.99 2.82 -8.05
N SER A 115 -9.63 1.83 -7.43
CA SER A 115 -11.01 1.93 -6.96
C SER A 115 -11.22 3.03 -5.90
N GLU A 116 -10.18 3.39 -5.13
CA GLU A 116 -10.27 4.48 -4.15
C GLU A 116 -10.13 5.85 -4.82
N SER A 117 -9.31 5.95 -5.88
CA SER A 117 -9.16 7.17 -6.67
C SER A 117 -10.45 7.52 -7.43
N GLU A 118 -11.06 6.54 -8.09
CA GLU A 118 -12.30 6.75 -8.86
C GLU A 118 -13.48 7.10 -7.96
N ASN A 119 -13.59 6.47 -6.79
CA ASN A 119 -14.62 6.78 -5.81
C ASN A 119 -14.44 8.17 -5.18
N ALA A 120 -13.20 8.61 -4.96
CA ALA A 120 -12.93 9.96 -4.46
C ALA A 120 -13.33 11.03 -5.49
N GLU A 121 -13.09 10.78 -6.77
CA GLU A 121 -13.46 11.68 -7.86
C GLU A 121 -14.97 11.69 -8.11
N ALA A 122 -15.61 10.52 -8.18
CA ALA A 122 -17.07 10.40 -8.28
C ALA A 122 -17.78 11.04 -7.08
N GLY A 123 -17.24 10.87 -5.88
CA GLY A 123 -17.73 11.53 -4.66
C GLY A 123 -17.65 13.05 -4.75
N ARG A 124 -16.55 13.60 -5.25
CA ARG A 124 -16.38 15.05 -5.46
C ARG A 124 -17.33 15.60 -6.51
N THR A 125 -17.51 14.90 -7.63
CA THR A 125 -18.47 15.27 -8.67
C THR A 125 -19.89 15.32 -8.12
N ARG A 126 -20.30 14.30 -7.36
CA ARG A 126 -21.63 14.26 -6.75
C ARG A 126 -21.84 15.35 -5.70
N LEU A 127 -20.81 15.69 -4.92
CA LEU A 127 -20.86 16.80 -3.96
C LEU A 127 -21.05 18.16 -4.67
N ARG A 128 -20.35 18.37 -5.79
CA ARG A 128 -20.50 19.57 -6.62
C ARG A 128 -21.90 19.69 -7.21
N GLU A 129 -22.47 18.59 -7.70
CA GLU A 129 -23.84 18.57 -8.20
C GLU A 129 -24.85 18.93 -7.10
N LEU A 130 -24.69 18.38 -5.90
CA LEU A 130 -25.54 18.72 -4.75
C LEU A 130 -25.39 20.19 -4.33
N GLN A 131 -24.17 20.73 -4.38
CA GLN A 131 -23.90 22.12 -4.04
C GLN A 131 -24.49 23.07 -5.10
N ALA A 132 -24.38 22.74 -6.39
CA ALA A 132 -25.00 23.46 -7.49
C ALA A 132 -26.54 23.51 -7.36
N ILE A 133 -27.16 22.39 -6.97
CA ILE A 133 -28.60 22.34 -6.66
C ILE A 133 -28.94 23.24 -5.47
N ALA A 134 -28.13 23.21 -4.41
CA ALA A 134 -28.38 23.99 -3.20
C ALA A 134 -28.21 25.50 -3.41
N THR A 135 -27.30 25.93 -4.29
CA THR A 135 -27.05 27.35 -4.58
C THR A 135 -27.83 27.86 -5.79
N GLY A 136 -28.53 26.99 -6.52
CA GLY A 136 -29.26 27.33 -7.75
C GLY A 136 -28.34 27.71 -8.91
N GLN A 137 -27.04 27.44 -8.81
CA GLN A 137 -26.06 27.71 -9.85
C GLN A 137 -25.88 26.49 -10.76
N PRO A 138 -25.61 26.68 -12.07
CA PRO A 138 -25.28 25.58 -12.96
C PRO A 138 -23.96 24.91 -12.52
N PRO A 139 -23.82 23.57 -12.62
CA PRO A 139 -22.65 22.83 -12.12
C PRO A 139 -21.29 23.35 -12.62
N GLY A 140 -21.23 23.94 -13.81
CA GLY A 140 -20.02 24.51 -14.38
C GLY A 140 -19.53 25.81 -13.73
N GLN A 141 -20.38 26.57 -13.02
CA GLN A 141 -19.98 27.80 -12.34
C GLN A 141 -19.34 27.54 -10.96
N VAL A 142 -19.77 26.48 -10.26
CA VAL A 142 -19.20 26.08 -8.96
C VAL A 142 -17.72 25.67 -9.11
N THR A 143 -17.35 25.07 -10.25
CA THR A 143 -15.96 24.69 -10.57
C THR A 143 -15.00 25.86 -10.75
N LEU A 144 -15.48 27.03 -11.19
CA LEU A 144 -14.65 28.21 -11.44
C LEU A 144 -14.28 28.94 -10.13
N GLU A 145 -15.20 29.01 -9.17
CA GLU A 145 -14.95 29.63 -7.87
C GLU A 145 -13.97 28.83 -7.00
N GLU A 146 -14.03 27.49 -7.01
CA GLU A 146 -13.03 26.64 -6.32
C GLU A 146 -11.61 26.78 -6.92
N GLN A 147 -11.49 26.89 -8.24
CA GLN A 147 -10.20 27.06 -8.92
C GLN A 147 -9.59 28.44 -8.66
N LEU A 148 -10.42 29.49 -8.64
CA LEU A 148 -9.97 30.85 -8.34
C LEU A 148 -9.62 31.01 -6.86
N GLY A 149 -10.37 30.39 -5.93
CA GLY A 149 -10.09 30.43 -4.50
C GLY A 149 -8.77 29.74 -4.09
N ASN A 150 -8.41 28.64 -4.75
CA ASN A 150 -7.14 27.94 -4.50
C ASN A 150 -5.91 28.61 -5.14
N SER A 151 -6.09 29.47 -6.14
CA SER A 151 -4.99 30.21 -6.78
C SER A 151 -4.53 31.45 -6.00
N VAL A 152 -5.27 31.91 -4.99
CA VAL A 152 -4.89 33.10 -4.18
C VAL A 152 -4.18 32.73 -2.87
N ALA A 153 -4.00 31.43 -2.58
CA ALA A 153 -3.38 30.94 -1.35
C ALA A 153 -2.01 30.25 -1.58
N GLY A 154 -1.38 30.47 -2.73
CA GLY A 154 -0.04 29.98 -3.07
C GLY A 154 1.05 31.05 -2.89
#